data_AF-A0A2N3VE56-F1
#
_entry.id   AF-A0A2N3VE56-F1
#
_cell.length_a   1.000
_cell.length_b   1.000
_cell.length_c   1.000
_cell.angle_alpha   90.00
_cell.angle_beta   90.00
_cell.angle_gamma   90.00
#
_symmetry.space_group_name_H-M   'P 1'
#
loop_
_entity.id
_entity.type
_entity.pdbx_description
1 polymer ?
#
loop_
_entity_poly.entity_id
_entity_poly.type
_entity_poly.pdbx_seq_one_letter_code
_entity_poly.pdbx_strand_id
1 'polypeptide(L)'
;MANGGPARHDEMGMTLTNSAIRKFSAVAVSVGAVLVGLGAPAGALPSDPVTVFTPTLSRTPGANCAAIINAQTVPQPQSGTFGVRVAITQTGDFCQRYQVAVRFRNLDTGYSDGQSHPVENGQILHAPGNVIVGFGTAPGKGRVEAWIVTTDESLPQHQELEHIAGRASFTLG
;
A
#
# COMPACT_ATOMS: atom_id res chain seq x y z
N MET A 1 18.39 28.70 82.72
CA MET A 1 17.33 29.09 81.78
C MET A 1 16.65 27.82 81.28
N ALA A 2 15.31 27.83 81.30
CA ALA A 2 14.30 26.84 80.85
C ALA A 2 14.79 25.63 79.99
N ASN A 3 14.58 24.37 80.40
CA ASN A 3 13.38 23.51 80.35
C ASN A 3 13.18 22.73 79.03
N GLY A 4 13.01 21.40 79.15
CA GLY A 4 11.96 20.67 78.41
C GLY A 4 12.37 19.72 77.28
N GLY A 5 12.72 18.48 77.63
CA GLY A 5 11.93 17.26 77.34
C GLY A 5 11.60 16.81 75.89
N PRO A 6 11.24 15.52 75.70
CA PRO A 6 11.69 14.71 74.56
C PRO A 6 10.54 14.02 73.78
N ALA A 7 10.90 13.00 72.98
CA ALA A 7 10.06 11.86 72.55
C ALA A 7 9.05 12.14 71.41
N ARG A 8 8.66 11.21 70.52
CA ARG A 8 8.81 9.74 70.34
C ARG A 8 8.23 9.42 68.93
N HIS A 9 8.87 8.54 68.15
CA HIS A 9 8.48 7.14 67.87
C HIS A 9 7.21 6.91 67.03
N ASP A 10 7.41 6.09 65.99
CA ASP A 10 6.56 4.97 65.52
C ASP A 10 5.14 5.31 65.03
N GLU A 11 4.45 4.55 64.18
CA GLU A 11 4.70 3.25 63.55
C GLU A 11 3.72 3.14 62.36
N MET A 12 4.04 2.23 61.46
CA MET A 12 3.17 1.33 60.70
C MET A 12 1.62 1.54 60.66
N GLY A 13 1.09 1.39 59.45
CA GLY A 13 -0.28 0.91 59.19
C GLY A 13 -0.58 0.99 57.69
N MET A 14 -0.53 -0.11 56.91
CA MET A 14 -1.69 -0.95 56.57
C MET A 14 -3.01 -0.14 56.59
N THR A 15 -3.87 -0.18 55.58
CA THR A 15 -4.62 -1.38 55.21
C THR A 15 -5.45 -1.07 53.94
N LEU A 16 -5.64 -2.08 53.09
CA LEU A 16 -6.77 -2.15 52.16
C LEU A 16 -8.10 -2.00 52.91
N THR A 17 -9.14 -1.57 52.20
CA THR A 17 -10.55 -2.06 52.23
C THR A 17 -11.54 -0.90 52.12
N ASN A 18 -12.36 -0.86 51.06
CA ASN A 18 -13.83 -0.87 51.23
C ASN A 18 -14.61 -0.93 49.90
N SER A 19 -15.23 -2.09 49.72
CA SER A 19 -16.59 -2.34 49.21
C SER A 19 -17.53 -1.15 49.05
N ALA A 20 -18.31 -1.13 47.96
CA ALA A 20 -19.78 -1.18 48.05
C ALA A 20 -20.47 -1.26 46.67
N ILE A 21 -21.19 -2.36 46.48
CA ILE A 21 -22.21 -2.62 45.48
C ILE A 21 -23.39 -1.66 45.65
N ARG A 22 -23.92 -1.06 44.57
CA ARG A 22 -25.31 -0.58 44.50
C ARG A 22 -25.99 -0.88 43.15
N LYS A 23 -26.72 -2.00 43.19
CA LYS A 23 -28.11 -2.27 42.76
C LYS A 23 -28.62 -1.81 41.37
N PHE A 24 -29.12 -2.83 40.68
CA PHE A 24 -29.98 -2.90 39.50
C PHE A 24 -31.25 -2.05 39.52
N SER A 25 -31.66 -1.62 38.31
CA SER A 25 -33.07 -1.50 37.88
C SER A 25 -33.21 -1.92 36.40
N ALA A 26 -34.09 -2.88 36.15
CA ALA A 26 -34.62 -3.39 34.86
C ALA A 26 -35.63 -2.39 34.23
N VAL A 27 -36.12 -2.40 32.99
CA VAL A 27 -36.09 -3.23 31.75
C VAL A 27 -36.69 -2.34 30.63
N ALA A 28 -36.26 -2.47 29.37
CA ALA A 28 -37.12 -2.26 28.19
C ALA A 28 -36.51 -2.91 26.93
N VAL A 29 -37.28 -3.81 26.31
CA VAL A 29 -36.96 -4.47 25.04
C VAL A 29 -37.42 -3.57 23.88
N SER A 30 -36.55 -3.26 22.93
CA SER A 30 -36.97 -3.01 21.55
C SER A 30 -35.86 -3.38 20.57
N VAL A 31 -36.29 -4.14 19.58
CA VAL A 31 -35.52 -4.69 18.45
C VAL A 31 -34.92 -3.55 17.64
N GLY A 32 -33.62 -3.66 17.37
CA GLY A 32 -32.89 -2.71 16.54
C GLY A 32 -31.40 -2.99 16.60
N ALA A 33 -30.96 -4.18 16.18
CA ALA A 33 -29.57 -4.37 15.83
C ALA A 33 -29.30 -3.53 14.57
N VAL A 34 -29.05 -2.24 14.75
CA VAL A 34 -28.32 -1.47 13.75
C VAL A 34 -26.91 -2.05 13.78
N LEU A 35 -26.69 -3.05 12.92
CA LEU A 35 -25.36 -3.34 12.42
C LEU A 35 -24.89 -2.07 11.73
N VAL A 36 -24.36 -1.12 12.50
CA VAL A 36 -23.43 -0.14 11.96
C VAL A 36 -22.26 -1.01 11.54
N GLY A 37 -22.26 -1.38 10.26
CA GLY A 37 -21.14 -2.00 9.60
C GLY A 37 -19.98 -1.03 9.70
N LEU A 38 -19.28 -1.08 10.83
CA LEU A 38 -17.88 -0.77 10.90
C LEU A 38 -17.24 -1.81 9.99
N GLY A 39 -17.17 -1.47 8.70
CA GLY A 39 -16.25 -2.12 7.79
C GLY A 39 -14.91 -2.02 8.48
N ALA A 40 -14.51 -3.13 9.10
CA ALA A 40 -13.15 -3.28 9.57
C ALA A 40 -12.28 -2.83 8.39
N PRO A 41 -11.23 -2.03 8.61
CA PRO A 41 -10.31 -1.77 7.53
C PRO A 41 -9.96 -3.16 6.99
N ALA A 42 -10.22 -3.40 5.70
CA ALA A 42 -9.56 -4.50 5.04
C ALA A 42 -8.08 -4.17 5.26
N GLY A 43 -7.51 -4.79 6.27
CA GLY A 43 -6.10 -4.75 6.55
C GLY A 43 -5.48 -5.53 5.42
N ALA A 44 -4.30 -5.08 4.98
CA ALA A 44 -3.60 -5.72 3.89
C ALA A 44 -3.54 -7.20 4.22
N LEU A 45 -4.08 -8.05 3.35
CA LEU A 45 -4.04 -9.48 3.60
C LEU A 45 -2.54 -9.83 3.68
N PRO A 46 -2.02 -10.24 4.86
CA PRO A 46 -0.59 -10.54 4.99
C PRO A 46 -0.15 -11.69 4.08
N SER A 47 -1.12 -12.39 3.50
CA SER A 47 -0.98 -13.47 2.53
C SER A 47 -0.78 -12.99 1.08
N ASP A 48 -1.01 -11.72 0.75
CA ASP A 48 -0.81 -11.25 -0.63
C ASP A 48 0.69 -11.32 -0.99
N PRO A 49 1.06 -12.01 -2.08
CA PRO A 49 2.46 -12.31 -2.35
C PRO A 49 3.23 -11.09 -2.86
N VAL A 50 4.45 -10.91 -2.35
CA VAL A 50 5.47 -10.06 -2.99
C VAL A 50 6.07 -10.85 -4.15
N THR A 51 5.69 -10.48 -5.36
CA THR A 51 6.09 -11.13 -6.61
C THR A 51 6.96 -10.18 -7.41
N VAL A 52 8.12 -10.66 -7.85
CA VAL A 52 9.06 -9.89 -8.66
C VAL A 52 8.70 -10.06 -10.13
N PHE A 53 8.69 -8.94 -10.86
CA PHE A 53 8.49 -8.93 -12.31
C PHE A 53 9.81 -9.27 -13.00
N THR A 54 9.74 -9.90 -14.16
CA THR A 54 10.92 -9.88 -15.05
C THR A 54 11.28 -8.43 -15.37
N PRO A 55 12.58 -8.10 -15.54
CA PRO A 55 12.97 -6.74 -15.86
C PRO A 55 12.34 -6.27 -17.18
N THR A 56 11.89 -5.02 -17.21
CA THR A 56 11.50 -4.35 -18.46
C THR A 56 12.72 -3.66 -19.03
N LEU A 57 12.99 -3.86 -20.32
CA LEU A 57 14.05 -3.17 -21.04
C LEU A 57 13.40 -2.25 -22.05
N SER A 58 13.71 -0.96 -22.02
CA SER A 58 13.03 0.03 -22.87
C SER A 58 14.02 1.00 -23.51
N ARG A 59 13.75 1.37 -24.76
CA ARG A 59 14.37 2.53 -25.42
C ARG A 59 13.52 3.76 -25.09
N THR A 60 14.08 4.68 -24.32
CA THR A 60 13.38 5.90 -23.89
C THR A 60 13.72 7.06 -24.83
N PRO A 61 12.85 8.09 -24.93
CA PRO A 61 13.10 9.19 -25.86
C PRO A 61 14.32 10.02 -25.42
N GLY A 62 15.16 10.42 -26.38
CA GLY A 62 16.41 11.14 -26.12
C GLY A 62 17.61 10.58 -26.90
N ALA A 63 18.79 11.17 -26.69
CA ALA A 63 20.01 10.76 -27.40
C ALA A 63 20.59 9.47 -26.80
N ASN A 64 20.30 8.34 -27.45
CA ASN A 64 20.73 6.99 -27.02
C ASN A 64 20.25 6.61 -25.62
N CYS A 65 19.03 7.03 -25.25
CA CYS A 65 18.48 6.76 -23.94
C CYS A 65 17.84 5.37 -23.84
N ALA A 66 18.12 4.70 -22.73
CA ALA A 66 17.54 3.41 -22.40
C ALA A 66 17.28 3.30 -20.90
N ALA A 67 16.26 2.52 -20.53
CA ALA A 67 15.89 2.26 -19.15
C ALA A 67 15.75 0.76 -18.89
N ILE A 68 16.28 0.33 -17.75
CA ILE A 68 15.99 -0.96 -17.13
C ILE A 68 15.06 -0.69 -15.97
N ILE A 69 13.89 -1.33 -15.99
CA ILE A 69 12.85 -1.14 -14.98
C ILE A 69 12.66 -2.47 -14.26
N ASN A 70 13.05 -2.48 -12.98
CA ASN A 70 12.79 -3.59 -12.07
C ASN A 70 11.54 -3.27 -11.28
N ALA A 71 10.69 -4.27 -11.06
CA ALA A 71 9.44 -4.07 -10.35
C ALA A 71 9.10 -5.26 -9.46
N GLN A 72 8.37 -4.99 -8.39
CA GLN A 72 7.80 -6.01 -7.52
C GLN A 72 6.44 -5.56 -6.99
N THR A 73 5.54 -6.51 -6.74
CA THR A 73 4.27 -6.20 -6.07
C THR A 73 4.51 -5.75 -4.63
N VAL A 74 3.61 -4.91 -4.15
CA VAL A 74 3.55 -4.44 -2.76
C VAL A 74 2.14 -4.74 -2.24
N PRO A 75 2.00 -5.54 -1.17
CA PRO A 75 0.70 -5.82 -0.55
C PRO A 75 -0.05 -4.53 -0.22
N GLN A 76 -1.35 -4.51 -0.47
CA GLN A 76 -2.20 -3.34 -0.23
C GLN A 76 -3.24 -3.63 0.85
N PRO A 77 -3.67 -2.62 1.63
CA PRO A 77 -4.73 -2.77 2.61
C PRO A 77 -5.98 -3.45 2.04
N GLN A 78 -6.41 -3.00 0.87
CA GLN A 78 -7.63 -3.47 0.24
C GLN A 78 -7.43 -4.80 -0.47
N SER A 79 -8.26 -5.79 -0.12
CA SER A 79 -8.35 -7.09 -0.80
C SER A 79 -8.64 -6.91 -2.31
N GLY A 80 -8.02 -7.76 -3.13
CA GLY A 80 -8.11 -7.66 -4.59
C GLY A 80 -7.37 -6.47 -5.21
N THR A 81 -6.49 -5.80 -4.47
CA THR A 81 -5.63 -4.72 -4.97
C THR A 81 -4.16 -5.02 -4.73
N PHE A 82 -3.30 -4.49 -5.58
CA PHE A 82 -1.86 -4.57 -5.40
C PHE A 82 -1.22 -3.21 -5.65
N GLY A 83 -0.02 -2.99 -5.11
CA GLY A 83 0.85 -1.89 -5.51
C GLY A 83 2.02 -2.43 -6.31
N VAL A 84 2.71 -1.58 -7.05
CA VAL A 84 3.95 -1.94 -7.74
C VAL A 84 5.05 -0.99 -7.33
N ARG A 85 6.06 -1.50 -6.64
CA ARG A 85 7.31 -0.76 -6.41
C ARG A 85 8.19 -0.90 -7.63
N VAL A 86 8.66 0.22 -8.14
CA VAL A 86 9.48 0.28 -9.35
C VAL A 86 10.84 0.88 -9.00
N ALA A 87 11.89 0.33 -9.60
CA ALA A 87 13.23 0.88 -9.58
C ALA A 87 13.72 1.03 -11.03
N ILE A 88 14.05 2.26 -11.41
CA ILE A 88 14.46 2.61 -12.76
C ILE A 88 15.96 2.88 -12.76
N THR A 89 16.68 2.17 -13.62
CA THR A 89 18.07 2.48 -13.96
C THR A 89 18.08 3.02 -15.37
N GLN A 90 18.44 4.30 -15.51
CA GLN A 90 18.42 5.00 -16.79
C GLN A 90 19.84 5.32 -17.25
N THR A 91 20.06 5.22 -18.55
CA THR A 91 21.35 5.48 -19.21
C THR A 91 21.14 6.36 -20.45
N GLY A 92 22.19 7.06 -20.87
CA GLY A 92 22.16 8.02 -21.98
C GLY A 92 22.19 9.47 -21.50
N ASP A 93 22.30 10.39 -22.46
CA ASP A 93 22.38 11.83 -22.21
C ASP A 93 21.10 12.53 -22.71
N PHE A 94 20.68 13.59 -22.01
CA PHE A 94 19.50 14.40 -22.37
C PHE A 94 18.22 13.59 -22.58
N CYS A 95 18.01 12.57 -21.74
CA CYS A 95 16.83 11.75 -21.82
C CYS A 95 15.58 12.55 -21.50
N GLN A 96 14.59 12.42 -22.36
CA GLN A 96 13.32 13.09 -22.22
C GLN A 96 12.42 12.29 -21.27
N ARG A 97 11.34 12.93 -20.86
CA ARG A 97 10.30 12.32 -20.03
C ARG A 97 9.55 11.27 -20.84
N TYR A 98 9.04 10.27 -20.14
CA TYR A 98 8.22 9.20 -20.66
C TYR A 98 7.31 8.69 -19.54
N GLN A 99 6.46 7.73 -19.81
CA GLN A 99 5.54 7.15 -18.85
C GLN A 99 5.91 5.70 -18.57
N VAL A 100 5.79 5.27 -17.32
CA VAL A 100 5.78 3.85 -16.94
C VAL A 100 4.35 3.45 -16.64
N ALA A 101 3.86 2.43 -17.34
CA ALA A 101 2.51 1.92 -17.17
C ALA A 101 2.51 0.51 -16.58
N VAL A 102 1.75 0.35 -15.50
CA VAL A 102 1.37 -0.95 -14.96
C VAL A 102 0.07 -1.34 -15.61
N ARG A 103 0.03 -2.48 -16.28
CA ARG A 103 -1.18 -3.06 -16.85
C ARG A 103 -1.43 -4.42 -16.21
N PHE A 104 -2.70 -4.84 -16.17
CA PHE A 104 -3.06 -6.16 -15.65
C PHE A 104 -4.22 -6.78 -16.41
N ARG A 105 -4.37 -8.09 -16.20
CA ARG A 105 -5.56 -8.86 -16.50
C ARG A 105 -5.86 -9.82 -15.35
N ASN A 106 -7.07 -9.75 -14.82
CA ASN A 106 -7.61 -10.81 -13.97
C ASN A 106 -7.98 -12.00 -14.88
N LEU A 107 -7.32 -13.14 -14.66
CA LEU A 107 -7.48 -14.34 -15.48
C LEU A 107 -8.76 -15.11 -15.16
N ASP A 108 -9.37 -14.84 -14.01
CA ASP A 108 -10.61 -15.50 -13.58
C ASP A 108 -11.85 -14.75 -14.08
N THR A 109 -11.80 -13.41 -14.12
CA THR A 109 -12.93 -12.57 -14.56
C THR A 109 -12.77 -12.03 -15.99
N GLY A 110 -11.54 -12.00 -16.51
CA GLY A 110 -11.21 -11.37 -17.78
C GLY A 110 -11.06 -9.84 -17.71
N TYR A 111 -11.32 -9.21 -16.56
CA TYR A 111 -11.17 -7.77 -16.38
C TYR A 111 -9.71 -7.34 -16.58
N SER A 112 -9.50 -6.25 -17.32
CA SER A 112 -8.18 -5.68 -17.58
C SER A 112 -8.22 -4.17 -17.43
N ASP A 113 -7.19 -3.62 -16.81
CA ASP A 113 -7.03 -2.18 -16.64
C ASP A 113 -5.52 -1.86 -16.49
N GLY A 114 -5.21 -0.60 -16.24
CA GLY A 114 -3.87 -0.17 -15.90
C GLY A 114 -3.80 1.29 -15.52
N GLN A 115 -2.59 1.72 -15.16
CA GLN A 115 -2.29 3.12 -14.91
C GLN A 115 -0.86 3.45 -15.29
N SER A 116 -0.66 4.67 -15.79
CA SER A 116 0.63 5.21 -16.19
C SER A 116 1.05 6.37 -15.30
N HIS A 117 2.35 6.45 -15.01
CA HIS A 117 2.93 7.53 -14.22
C HIS A 117 4.17 8.10 -14.93
N PRO A 118 4.35 9.44 -14.91
CA PRO A 118 5.43 10.05 -15.65
C PRO A 118 6.75 9.80 -14.95
N VAL A 119 7.79 9.63 -15.75
CA VAL A 119 9.16 9.43 -15.30
C VAL A 119 10.00 10.62 -15.71
N GLU A 120 10.75 11.13 -14.75
CA GLU A 120 11.71 12.21 -14.96
C GLU A 120 12.98 11.88 -14.17
N ASN A 121 14.13 11.90 -14.85
CA ASN A 121 15.44 11.59 -14.26
C ASN A 121 15.48 10.25 -13.48
N GLY A 122 14.85 9.21 -14.03
CA GLY A 122 14.80 7.88 -13.42
C GLY A 122 13.92 7.77 -12.17
N GLN A 123 13.09 8.79 -11.88
CA GLN A 123 12.14 8.76 -10.77
C GLN A 123 10.71 8.79 -11.29
N ILE A 124 9.81 8.09 -10.62
CA ILE A 124 8.38 8.17 -10.93
C ILE A 124 7.81 9.39 -10.22
N LEU A 125 7.25 10.31 -11.00
CA LEU A 125 6.57 11.48 -10.50
C LEU A 125 5.24 11.11 -9.86
N HIS A 126 4.88 11.81 -8.80
CA HIS A 126 3.63 11.63 -8.06
C HIS A 126 3.44 10.23 -7.43
N ALA A 127 4.50 9.42 -7.34
CA ALA A 127 4.49 8.10 -6.71
C ALA A 127 5.50 8.04 -5.55
N PRO A 128 5.07 8.28 -4.29
CA PRO A 128 5.96 8.22 -3.13
C PRO A 128 6.70 6.88 -3.03
N GLY A 129 8.03 6.94 -2.88
CA GLY A 129 8.87 5.74 -2.80
C GLY A 129 8.88 4.89 -4.07
N ASN A 130 8.53 5.48 -5.22
CA ASN A 130 8.35 4.80 -6.51
C ASN A 130 7.35 3.63 -6.43
N VAL A 131 6.32 3.76 -5.59
CA VAL A 131 5.23 2.78 -5.47
C VAL A 131 4.00 3.31 -6.20
N ILE A 132 3.68 2.64 -7.31
CA ILE A 132 2.48 2.87 -8.10
C ILE A 132 1.31 2.13 -7.43
N VAL A 133 0.29 2.86 -6.99
CA VAL A 133 -0.95 2.36 -6.39
C VAL A 133 -2.15 3.13 -6.95
N GLY A 134 -3.36 2.59 -6.85
CA GLY A 134 -4.58 3.31 -7.22
C GLY A 134 -5.60 2.45 -7.95
N PHE A 135 -6.50 3.10 -8.70
CA PHE A 135 -7.57 2.43 -9.44
C PHE A 135 -7.04 1.45 -10.49
N GLY A 136 -5.93 1.80 -11.17
CA GLY A 136 -5.31 0.95 -12.19
C GLY A 136 -4.51 -0.23 -11.62
N THR A 137 -4.61 -0.51 -10.32
CA THR A 137 -4.00 -1.68 -9.66
C THR A 137 -5.00 -2.46 -8.79
N ALA A 138 -6.30 -2.38 -9.13
CA ALA A 138 -7.40 -3.06 -8.46
C ALA A 138 -8.08 -4.13 -9.36
N PRO A 139 -7.40 -5.25 -9.68
CA PRO A 139 -7.94 -6.31 -10.54
C PRO A 139 -9.08 -7.12 -9.92
N GLY A 140 -9.33 -6.98 -8.62
CA GLY A 140 -10.20 -7.85 -7.84
C GLY A 140 -9.50 -9.13 -7.40
N LYS A 141 -10.22 -9.94 -6.62
CA LYS A 141 -9.72 -11.24 -6.13
C LYS A 141 -9.47 -12.20 -7.30
N GLY A 142 -8.51 -13.11 -7.12
CA GLY A 142 -8.23 -14.18 -8.08
C GLY A 142 -6.83 -14.08 -8.69
N ARG A 143 -6.64 -14.81 -9.79
CA ARG A 143 -5.37 -14.90 -10.52
C ARG A 143 -5.19 -13.66 -11.40
N VAL A 144 -4.00 -13.06 -11.31
CA VAL A 144 -3.64 -11.83 -12.02
C VAL A 144 -2.39 -12.09 -12.84
N GLU A 145 -2.42 -11.71 -14.12
CA GLU A 145 -1.23 -11.44 -14.92
C GLU A 145 -1.05 -9.92 -14.97
N ALA A 146 0.13 -9.44 -14.60
CA ALA A 146 0.47 -8.02 -14.67
C ALA A 146 1.75 -7.83 -15.48
N TRP A 147 1.85 -6.70 -16.16
CA TRP A 147 3.02 -6.35 -16.94
C TRP A 147 3.31 -4.85 -16.91
N ILE A 148 4.59 -4.54 -17.08
CA ILE A 148 5.13 -3.19 -17.09
C ILE A 148 5.52 -2.85 -18.51
N VAL A 149 5.04 -1.71 -18.99
CA VAL A 149 5.40 -1.15 -20.29
C VAL A 149 5.84 0.29 -20.13
N THR A 150 6.50 0.82 -21.15
CA THR A 150 6.83 2.24 -21.24
C THR A 150 6.08 2.86 -22.40
N THR A 151 5.52 4.05 -22.19
CA THR A 151 4.86 4.82 -23.24
C THR A 151 5.45 6.23 -23.33
N ASP A 152 5.24 6.91 -24.44
CA ASP A 152 5.62 8.32 -24.58
C ASP A 152 4.69 9.25 -23.77
N GLU A 153 4.90 10.56 -23.87
CA GLU A 153 4.04 11.58 -23.25
C GLU A 153 2.93 12.09 -24.19
N SER A 154 2.72 11.48 -25.36
CA SER A 154 1.74 11.99 -26.34
C SER A 154 0.31 11.90 -25.83
N LEU A 155 -0.51 12.91 -26.13
CA LEU A 155 -1.91 12.99 -25.73
C LEU A 155 -2.82 13.03 -26.96
N PRO A 156 -4.06 12.51 -26.87
CA PRO A 156 -4.72 11.96 -25.67
C PRO A 156 -4.31 10.52 -25.34
N GLN A 157 -3.56 9.85 -26.22
CA GLN A 157 -3.24 8.44 -26.09
C GLN A 157 -1.72 8.26 -26.18
N HIS A 158 -1.11 7.87 -25.06
CA HIS A 158 0.32 7.60 -24.99
C HIS A 158 0.68 6.39 -25.86
N GLN A 159 1.63 6.56 -26.78
CA GLN A 159 2.09 5.48 -27.63
C GLN A 159 3.11 4.61 -26.91
N GLU A 160 3.04 3.31 -27.12
CA GLU A 160 3.98 2.36 -26.56
C GLU A 160 5.36 2.53 -27.19
N LEU A 161 6.38 2.67 -26.34
CA LEU A 161 7.78 2.76 -26.79
C LEU A 161 8.32 1.38 -27.12
N GLU A 162 9.44 1.32 -27.85
CA GLU A 162 10.15 0.06 -28.08
C GLU A 162 10.65 -0.51 -26.75
N HIS A 163 10.13 -1.68 -26.36
CA HIS A 163 10.52 -2.32 -25.11
C HIS A 163 10.27 -3.84 -25.11
N ILE A 164 10.89 -4.52 -24.15
CA ILE A 164 10.58 -5.88 -23.72
C ILE A 164 9.86 -5.77 -22.38
N ALA A 165 8.58 -6.14 -22.35
CA ALA A 165 7.73 -5.98 -21.17
C ALA A 165 8.16 -6.89 -20.01
N GLY A 166 8.27 -6.30 -18.82
CA GLY A 166 8.41 -7.05 -17.58
C GLY A 166 7.07 -7.64 -17.17
N ARG A 167 7.04 -8.92 -16.74
CA ARG A 167 5.79 -9.63 -16.43
C ARG A 167 5.86 -10.32 -15.08
N ALA A 168 4.71 -10.45 -14.43
CA ALA A 168 4.51 -11.25 -13.23
C ALA A 168 3.12 -11.90 -13.25
N SER A 169 2.98 -13.03 -12.58
CA SER A 169 1.69 -13.65 -12.31
C SER A 169 1.59 -14.03 -10.84
N PHE A 170 0.44 -13.74 -10.24
CA PHE A 170 0.21 -13.94 -8.81
C PHE A 170 -1.29 -14.09 -8.51
N THR A 171 -1.65 -14.32 -7.25
CA THR A 171 -3.03 -14.45 -6.80
C THR A 171 -3.30 -13.47 -5.68
N LEU A 172 -4.43 -12.77 -5.74
CA LEU A 172 -4.89 -11.83 -4.73
C LEU A 172 -6.10 -12.39 -3.98
N GLY A 173 -6.08 -12.26 -2.65
CA GLY A 173 -7.13 -12.73 -1.75
C GLY A 173 -8.26 -11.73 -1.53
#